data_AF-A0A964A791-F1
#
_entry.id   AF-A0A964A791-F1
#
_cell.length_a   1.000
_cell.length_b   1.000
_cell.length_c   1.000
_cell.angle_alpha   90.00
_cell.angle_beta   90.00
_cell.angle_gamma   90.00
#
_symmetry.space_group_name_H-M   'P 1'
#
loop_
_entity.id
_entity.type
_entity.pdbx_description
1 polymer ?
#
loop_
_entity_poly.entity_id
_entity_poly.type
_entity_poly.pdbx_seq_one_letter_code
_entity_poly.pdbx_strand_id
1 'polypeptide(L)'
;MLGGAALLLTGACACGGSPDGVMDLGGDADAAQVADAIADGDAGVEMDAAPDAGPDSGPDASGDVGPDADASPLWVIERPQVGEPLSAQEVHDFTLRVTGMWKKSGYFRWLHLTSHGLDASNPQGQYHYALWWQDTKASKLGDVVTWTHTGRADNLTLRTCKVLNNAIAGYLMFGDPDLRWVVEEYSRGLVALSKAMMFGDADPVPYLQARAVFSHDHTFETVGGRKVAVDYGPVRHDEEAWNASIVHNPENPTWGDIWLVNQRSKDDVPHMFRTVPALMRVAAEAPDASVREAATEALEYLRGFAADIVASGYQIRTKFADGVAVVPTQPDNGAVKDLASFVLYEIADPNAECNAKLGSALVSDGTPHGLDCEQGSGGLYEVIAAEGHYFNYAIIRYFHLAALANAIAAGQDVMARELMLGLAARADAILHDPELPHRDDPVWDADAAAFLLAAGASGLPLTHEEARLVRDQYTLTAEHYEAWPYWDPWADSVPDGAFPMQPDRGVAVRPTEIAYLLEYCASPLRSAESAPLVDCDIVADPSRWGGEASELSRPRSR
;
A
#
# COMPACT_ATOMS: atom_id res chain seq x y z
N MET A 1 -38.08 36.69 -31.13
CA MET A 1 -38.69 35.67 -30.25
C MET A 1 -38.05 34.35 -30.59
N LEU A 2 -37.52 33.68 -29.56
CA LEU A 2 -36.96 32.32 -29.51
C LEU A 2 -35.78 32.04 -30.46
N GLY A 3 -34.57 32.18 -29.92
CA GLY A 3 -33.35 31.58 -30.48
C GLY A 3 -32.60 30.91 -29.34
N GLY A 4 -32.59 29.57 -29.33
CA GLY A 4 -31.76 28.77 -28.44
C GLY A 4 -30.31 28.79 -28.91
N ALA A 5 -29.38 28.84 -27.96
CA ALA A 5 -27.96 28.71 -28.20
C ALA A 5 -27.50 27.35 -27.66
N ALA A 6 -27.14 26.46 -28.58
CA ALA A 6 -26.28 25.32 -28.31
C ALA A 6 -24.84 25.82 -28.34
N LEU A 7 -24.07 25.53 -27.29
CA LEU A 7 -22.63 25.80 -27.25
C LEU A 7 -21.89 24.53 -27.71
N LEU A 8 -21.31 24.59 -28.91
CA LEU A 8 -20.34 23.64 -29.42
C LEU A 8 -18.96 24.06 -28.92
N LEU A 9 -18.30 23.22 -28.13
CA LEU A 9 -16.85 23.32 -27.88
C LEU A 9 -16.13 22.54 -28.98
N THR A 10 -15.50 23.27 -29.90
CA THR A 10 -14.51 22.72 -30.84
C THR A 10 -13.12 22.90 -30.27
N GLY A 11 -12.37 21.81 -30.19
CA GLY A 11 -10.96 21.79 -29.84
C GLY A 11 -10.06 22.45 -30.89
N ALA A 12 -8.91 22.95 -30.44
CA ALA A 12 -7.80 23.36 -31.29
C ALA A 12 -6.48 22.97 -30.61
N CYS A 13 -5.92 21.85 -31.03
CA CYS A 13 -4.49 21.58 -30.95
C CYS A 13 -3.79 22.27 -32.13
N ALA A 14 -2.72 23.02 -31.86
CA ALA A 14 -1.72 23.37 -32.87
C ALA A 14 -0.37 23.64 -32.21
N CYS A 15 0.56 22.69 -32.34
CA CYS A 15 2.00 22.90 -32.14
C CYS A 15 2.62 23.54 -33.40
N GLY A 16 3.64 24.36 -33.22
CA GLY A 16 4.58 24.69 -34.30
C GLY A 16 5.52 25.85 -34.01
N GLY A 17 6.81 25.54 -33.76
CA GLY A 17 7.92 26.48 -33.97
C GLY A 17 9.07 26.43 -32.97
N SER A 18 10.10 25.61 -33.25
CA SER A 18 11.49 25.83 -32.81
C SER A 18 12.19 26.77 -33.83
N PRO A 19 13.38 27.40 -33.58
CA PRO A 19 14.54 26.77 -32.93
C PRO A 19 15.46 27.68 -32.06
N ASP A 20 16.52 27.04 -31.55
CA ASP A 20 17.81 27.58 -31.08
C ASP A 20 17.95 27.95 -29.58
N GLY A 21 18.53 26.99 -28.84
CA GLY A 21 19.04 27.17 -27.48
C GLY A 21 19.73 25.90 -26.99
N VAL A 22 20.92 25.63 -27.51
CA VAL A 22 21.81 24.59 -27.00
C VAL A 22 22.22 24.96 -25.57
N MET A 23 21.71 24.24 -24.57
CA MET A 23 22.35 24.16 -23.26
C MET A 23 22.91 22.76 -23.05
N ASP A 24 24.22 22.77 -22.90
CA ASP A 24 25.14 21.69 -22.59
C ASP A 24 24.88 21.16 -21.18
N LEU A 25 24.54 19.87 -21.06
CA LEU A 25 24.48 19.12 -19.81
C LEU A 25 25.46 17.95 -19.91
N GLY A 26 26.74 18.20 -19.64
CA GLY A 26 27.61 17.17 -19.07
C GLY A 26 27.24 16.96 -17.60
N GLY A 27 27.33 15.79 -16.99
CA GLY A 27 27.84 14.49 -17.42
C GLY A 27 27.58 13.47 -16.31
N ASP A 28 27.56 12.20 -16.71
CA ASP A 28 27.74 10.98 -15.91
C ASP A 28 26.98 10.84 -14.58
N ALA A 29 25.75 10.34 -14.67
CA ALA A 29 25.12 9.54 -13.61
C ALA A 29 24.55 8.24 -14.22
N ASP A 30 24.88 7.11 -13.61
CA ASP A 30 24.63 5.75 -14.07
C ASP A 30 23.16 5.48 -14.44
N ALA A 31 22.96 4.98 -15.67
CA ALA A 31 21.68 4.67 -16.29
C ALA A 31 20.87 3.54 -15.62
N ALA A 32 21.36 2.95 -14.52
CA ALA A 32 20.68 1.87 -13.79
C ALA A 32 19.82 2.39 -12.61
N GLN A 33 20.00 3.64 -12.17
CA GLN A 33 19.21 4.24 -11.08
C GLN A 33 17.95 4.98 -11.55
N VAL A 34 17.78 5.12 -12.87
CA VAL A 34 16.69 5.93 -13.44
C VAL A 34 15.43 5.11 -13.71
N ALA A 35 15.53 3.78 -13.82
CA ALA A 35 14.37 2.93 -14.15
C ALA A 35 13.30 2.86 -13.04
N ASP A 36 13.71 2.87 -11.75
CA ASP A 36 12.76 2.82 -10.62
C ASP A 36 12.24 4.21 -10.23
N ALA A 37 12.92 5.28 -10.64
CA ALA A 37 12.50 6.67 -10.43
C ALA A 37 11.60 7.22 -11.57
N ILE A 38 11.55 6.57 -12.73
CA ILE A 38 10.72 6.98 -13.87
C ILE A 38 9.24 6.54 -13.72
N ALA A 39 8.91 5.66 -12.78
CA ALA A 39 7.52 5.25 -12.54
C ALA A 39 6.66 6.31 -11.80
N ASP A 40 7.28 7.34 -11.20
CA ASP A 40 6.60 8.31 -10.32
C ASP A 40 6.78 9.77 -10.82
N GLY A 41 6.55 10.00 -12.12
CA GLY A 41 6.68 11.34 -12.75
C GLY A 41 5.40 12.16 -12.68
N ASP A 42 5.41 13.22 -11.86
CA ASP A 42 4.29 14.14 -11.59
C ASP A 42 4.53 15.54 -12.22
N ALA A 43 3.55 16.08 -12.96
CA ALA A 43 3.59 17.42 -13.53
C ALA A 43 2.16 18.00 -13.70
N GLY A 44 1.73 18.82 -12.74
CA GLY A 44 0.39 19.42 -12.69
C GLY A 44 0.19 20.71 -13.52
N VAL A 45 -1.07 20.98 -13.88
CA VAL A 45 -1.57 22.19 -14.56
C VAL A 45 -2.67 22.85 -13.69
N GLU A 46 -2.62 24.18 -13.59
CA GLU A 46 -3.40 25.08 -12.70
C GLU A 46 -4.85 25.36 -13.18
N MET A 47 -5.82 25.49 -12.25
CA MET A 47 -7.04 26.32 -12.40
C MET A 47 -7.61 26.77 -11.04
N ASP A 48 -7.92 28.07 -10.91
CA ASP A 48 -8.38 28.77 -9.69
C ASP A 48 -9.84 28.47 -9.27
N ALA A 49 -10.09 28.44 -7.95
CA ALA A 49 -11.44 28.43 -7.36
C ALA A 49 -11.58 29.32 -6.09
N ALA A 50 -12.80 29.82 -5.85
CA ALA A 50 -13.22 30.74 -4.79
C ALA A 50 -14.34 30.15 -3.90
N PRO A 51 -14.66 30.69 -2.70
CA PRO A 51 -15.13 29.88 -1.56
C PRO A 51 -16.60 30.04 -1.08
N ASP A 52 -16.99 29.04 -0.28
CA ASP A 52 -17.79 29.03 0.98
C ASP A 52 -19.35 29.03 1.04
N ALA A 53 -19.88 28.05 1.81
CA ALA A 53 -20.91 28.11 2.88
C ALA A 53 -21.33 26.65 3.24
N GLY A 54 -21.34 26.13 4.47
CA GLY A 54 -22.03 26.57 5.70
C GLY A 54 -23.07 25.50 6.12
N PRO A 55 -23.20 25.09 7.40
CA PRO A 55 -23.56 23.72 7.77
C PRO A 55 -25.04 23.51 8.10
N ASP A 56 -25.54 22.27 7.98
CA ASP A 56 -26.80 21.87 8.59
C ASP A 56 -26.71 20.48 9.26
N SER A 57 -27.33 20.41 10.43
CA SER A 57 -27.22 19.35 11.44
C SER A 57 -28.30 18.27 11.28
N GLY A 58 -27.90 17.00 11.35
CA GLY A 58 -28.79 15.84 11.39
C GLY A 58 -28.61 14.98 12.66
N PRO A 59 -29.63 14.20 13.08
CA PRO A 59 -29.75 13.66 14.44
C PRO A 59 -29.31 12.20 14.61
N ASP A 60 -29.02 11.87 15.87
CA ASP A 60 -28.65 10.57 16.44
C ASP A 60 -29.42 9.34 15.94
N ALA A 61 -28.67 8.29 15.59
CA ALA A 61 -29.07 6.88 15.54
C ALA A 61 -27.84 6.03 15.92
N SER A 62 -27.77 5.46 17.12
CA SER A 62 -28.26 4.13 17.52
C SER A 62 -27.21 3.03 17.44
N GLY A 63 -26.82 2.51 18.61
CA GLY A 63 -26.29 1.16 18.80
C GLY A 63 -24.80 0.99 18.46
N ASP A 64 -23.97 1.14 19.49
CA ASP A 64 -22.52 0.89 19.48
C ASP A 64 -22.21 -0.61 19.27
N VAL A 65 -22.35 -1.08 18.04
CA VAL A 65 -21.73 -2.32 17.56
C VAL A 65 -20.48 -1.88 16.83
N GLY A 66 -19.34 -1.94 17.53
CA GLY A 66 -18.05 -1.65 16.91
C GLY A 66 -17.82 -2.55 15.69
N PRO A 67 -17.00 -2.09 14.73
CA PRO A 67 -16.75 -2.86 13.52
C PRO A 67 -16.18 -4.26 13.83
N ASP A 68 -16.58 -5.25 13.04
CA ASP A 68 -16.25 -6.68 13.17
C ASP A 68 -15.41 -7.14 11.97
N ALA A 69 -14.24 -7.70 12.24
CA ALA A 69 -13.30 -8.14 11.20
C ALA A 69 -13.76 -9.41 10.48
N ASP A 70 -14.63 -10.20 11.11
CA ASP A 70 -15.19 -11.43 10.57
C ASP A 70 -16.60 -11.21 10.00
N ALA A 71 -17.03 -9.95 9.90
CA ALA A 71 -18.31 -9.59 9.29
C ALA A 71 -18.38 -10.18 7.88
N SER A 72 -19.27 -11.14 7.71
CA SER A 72 -19.65 -11.63 6.39
C SER A 72 -20.82 -10.79 5.89
N PRO A 73 -20.78 -10.30 4.63
CA PRO A 73 -21.91 -9.55 4.10
C PRO A 73 -23.17 -10.41 4.12
N LEU A 74 -24.32 -9.81 4.42
CA LEU A 74 -25.62 -10.49 4.37
C LEU A 74 -26.15 -10.69 2.94
N TRP A 75 -25.32 -10.41 1.96
CA TRP A 75 -25.62 -10.46 0.53
C TRP A 75 -24.48 -11.13 -0.23
N VAL A 76 -24.82 -11.66 -1.39
CA VAL A 76 -23.88 -12.21 -2.37
C VAL A 76 -24.23 -11.58 -3.71
N ILE A 77 -23.23 -11.23 -4.51
CA ILE A 77 -23.44 -10.87 -5.92
C ILE A 77 -23.14 -12.09 -6.80
N GLU A 78 -23.96 -12.28 -7.83
CA GLU A 78 -23.70 -13.28 -8.86
C GLU A 78 -23.07 -12.59 -10.07
N ARG A 79 -22.00 -13.19 -10.61
CA ARG A 79 -21.36 -12.75 -11.85
C ARG A 79 -21.41 -13.88 -12.86
N PRO A 80 -21.75 -13.63 -14.14
CA PRO A 80 -21.62 -14.63 -15.19
C PRO A 80 -20.18 -15.15 -15.27
N GLN A 81 -20.02 -16.46 -15.28
CA GLN A 81 -18.71 -17.10 -15.45
C GLN A 81 -18.28 -16.98 -16.92
N VAL A 82 -17.50 -15.95 -17.22
CA VAL A 82 -16.91 -15.67 -18.55
C VAL A 82 -15.49 -16.22 -18.61
N GLY A 83 -15.08 -16.71 -19.78
CA GLY A 83 -13.77 -17.32 -20.03
C GLY A 83 -13.76 -18.85 -19.96
N GLU A 84 -12.68 -19.46 -20.44
CA GLU A 84 -12.49 -20.91 -20.35
C GLU A 84 -12.10 -21.29 -18.91
N PRO A 85 -12.77 -22.26 -18.25
CA PRO A 85 -12.39 -22.68 -16.91
C PRO A 85 -10.96 -23.21 -16.85
N LEU A 86 -10.22 -22.90 -15.78
CA LEU A 86 -8.98 -23.60 -15.45
C LEU A 86 -9.30 -25.05 -15.08
N SER A 87 -8.55 -26.00 -15.63
CA SER A 87 -8.59 -27.38 -15.18
C SER A 87 -7.99 -27.51 -13.77
N ALA A 88 -8.38 -28.55 -13.04
CA ALA A 88 -7.81 -28.82 -11.71
C ALA A 88 -6.28 -28.99 -11.75
N GLN A 89 -5.73 -29.52 -12.86
CA GLN A 89 -4.29 -29.63 -13.04
C GLN A 89 -3.63 -28.27 -13.24
N GLU A 90 -4.22 -27.37 -14.05
CA GLU A 90 -3.71 -26.01 -14.20
C GLU A 90 -3.68 -25.26 -12.87
N VAL A 91 -4.74 -25.38 -12.05
CA VAL A 91 -4.80 -24.78 -10.71
C VAL A 91 -3.72 -25.36 -9.79
N HIS A 92 -3.53 -26.67 -9.81
CA HIS A 92 -2.52 -27.35 -9.00
C HIS A 92 -1.09 -26.94 -9.40
N ASP A 93 -0.76 -26.99 -10.68
CA ASP A 93 0.57 -26.65 -11.21
C ASP A 93 0.91 -25.18 -10.96
N PHE A 94 -0.06 -24.29 -11.18
CA PHE A 94 0.06 -22.88 -10.83
C PHE A 94 0.38 -22.68 -9.35
N THR A 95 -0.38 -23.34 -8.47
CA THR A 95 -0.19 -23.22 -7.02
C THR A 95 1.19 -23.70 -6.61
N LEU A 96 1.64 -24.85 -7.14
CA LEU A 96 2.98 -25.36 -6.87
C LEU A 96 4.08 -24.44 -7.40
N ARG A 97 3.89 -23.83 -8.57
CA ARG A 97 4.87 -22.92 -9.17
C ARG A 97 5.12 -21.71 -8.29
N VAL A 98 4.06 -21.01 -7.89
CA VAL A 98 4.18 -19.77 -7.08
C VAL A 98 4.68 -20.08 -5.67
N THR A 99 4.07 -21.04 -4.99
CA THR A 99 4.49 -21.43 -3.63
C THR A 99 5.91 -22.02 -3.60
N GLY A 100 6.30 -22.74 -4.66
CA GLY A 100 7.66 -23.24 -4.86
C GLY A 100 8.69 -22.12 -4.98
N MET A 101 8.35 -21.03 -5.69
CA MET A 101 9.20 -19.84 -5.74
C MET A 101 9.38 -19.23 -4.35
N TRP A 102 8.29 -18.99 -3.58
CA TRP A 102 8.41 -18.45 -2.22
C TRP A 102 9.30 -19.30 -1.31
N LYS A 103 9.15 -20.62 -1.39
CA LYS A 103 9.95 -21.58 -0.61
C LYS A 103 11.42 -21.56 -1.01
N LYS A 104 11.70 -21.54 -2.31
CA LYS A 104 13.07 -21.59 -2.85
C LYS A 104 13.83 -20.29 -2.59
N SER A 105 13.17 -19.15 -2.74
CA SER A 105 13.74 -17.85 -2.39
C SER A 105 13.82 -17.63 -0.89
N GLY A 106 12.96 -18.29 -0.11
CA GLY A 106 12.79 -17.94 1.30
C GLY A 106 12.17 -16.56 1.44
N TYR A 107 11.24 -16.18 0.54
CA TYR A 107 10.68 -14.84 0.42
C TYR A 107 10.25 -14.21 1.76
N PHE A 108 9.53 -14.95 2.60
CA PHE A 108 9.06 -14.43 3.90
C PHE A 108 10.20 -14.19 4.90
N ARG A 109 11.21 -15.05 4.88
CA ARG A 109 12.45 -14.82 5.63
C ARG A 109 13.22 -13.63 5.08
N TRP A 110 13.26 -13.46 3.76
CA TRP A 110 13.90 -12.32 3.12
C TRP A 110 13.23 -11.00 3.52
N LEU A 111 11.90 -10.95 3.63
CA LEU A 111 11.19 -9.79 4.17
C LEU A 111 11.69 -9.46 5.58
N HIS A 112 11.75 -10.43 6.49
CA HIS A 112 12.31 -10.22 7.83
C HIS A 112 13.77 -9.73 7.78
N LEU A 113 14.61 -10.33 6.93
CA LEU A 113 16.03 -10.00 6.83
C LEU A 113 16.31 -8.60 6.25
N THR A 114 15.41 -8.06 5.43
CA THR A 114 15.61 -6.79 4.72
C THR A 114 14.82 -5.64 5.31
N SER A 115 13.78 -5.93 6.08
CA SER A 115 13.05 -4.93 6.85
C SER A 115 13.83 -4.49 8.07
N HIS A 116 13.73 -3.21 8.37
CA HIS A 116 14.49 -2.59 9.44
C HIS A 116 13.79 -1.32 9.92
N GLY A 117 14.33 -0.71 10.97
CA GLY A 117 13.78 0.45 11.65
C GLY A 117 14.67 0.70 12.85
N LEU A 118 14.13 0.69 14.07
CA LEU A 118 14.92 0.59 15.28
C LEU A 118 14.71 -0.80 15.89
N ASP A 119 15.78 -1.61 16.00
CA ASP A 119 15.67 -2.98 16.51
C ASP A 119 15.35 -3.03 18.02
N ALA A 120 14.66 -4.09 18.46
CA ALA A 120 14.28 -4.30 19.86
C ALA A 120 15.46 -4.43 20.82
N SER A 121 16.66 -4.77 20.33
CA SER A 121 17.89 -4.83 21.12
C SER A 121 18.52 -3.47 21.40
N ASN A 122 17.93 -2.36 20.92
CA ASN A 122 18.47 -1.02 21.13
C ASN A 122 18.72 -0.75 22.64
N PRO A 123 19.92 -0.27 23.03
CA PRO A 123 20.33 -0.24 24.43
C PRO A 123 19.56 0.78 25.29
N GLN A 124 18.84 1.70 24.67
CA GLN A 124 18.01 2.69 25.33
C GLN A 124 16.59 2.15 25.66
N GLY A 125 16.22 0.97 25.15
CA GLY A 125 14.87 0.42 25.33
C GLY A 125 13.79 1.29 24.70
N GLN A 126 14.14 2.05 23.66
CA GLN A 126 13.23 2.88 22.90
C GLN A 126 12.25 2.03 22.09
N TYR A 127 11.15 2.65 21.65
CA TYR A 127 10.15 2.00 20.82
C TYR A 127 10.79 1.44 19.56
N HIS A 128 10.72 0.13 19.40
CA HIS A 128 11.25 -0.58 18.24
C HIS A 128 10.16 -0.75 17.19
N TYR A 129 10.59 -0.85 15.94
CA TYR A 129 9.71 -1.04 14.79
C TYR A 129 10.53 -1.53 13.61
N ALA A 130 9.83 -2.07 12.60
CA ALA A 130 10.37 -2.23 11.27
C ALA A 130 9.36 -1.79 10.20
N LEU A 131 9.89 -1.34 9.07
CA LEU A 131 9.14 -1.00 7.87
C LEU A 131 9.84 -1.61 6.66
N TRP A 132 9.15 -1.66 5.53
CA TRP A 132 9.75 -2.13 4.30
C TRP A 132 10.16 -0.97 3.41
N TRP A 133 11.45 -0.66 3.45
CA TRP A 133 11.99 0.60 2.95
C TRP A 133 12.09 0.71 1.43
N GLN A 134 12.07 1.96 0.97
CA GLN A 134 12.48 2.39 -0.37
C GLN A 134 13.65 3.40 -0.22
N ASP A 135 14.20 3.89 -1.34
CA ASP A 135 15.31 4.87 -1.36
C ASP A 135 16.53 4.47 -0.51
N THR A 136 16.73 3.15 -0.38
CA THR A 136 17.74 2.53 0.46
C THR A 136 18.76 1.81 -0.41
N LYS A 137 20.04 2.11 -0.20
CA LYS A 137 21.17 1.39 -0.81
C LYS A 137 21.59 0.26 0.12
N ALA A 138 21.71 -0.94 -0.44
CA ALA A 138 22.22 -2.10 0.28
C ALA A 138 23.69 -2.33 -0.08
N SER A 139 24.51 -2.63 0.93
CA SER A 139 25.89 -3.05 0.71
C SER A 139 26.33 -4.11 1.71
N LYS A 140 27.25 -4.98 1.29
CA LYS A 140 27.86 -6.02 2.12
C LYS A 140 29.35 -5.76 2.31
N LEU A 141 29.83 -5.94 3.53
CA LEU A 141 31.26 -6.00 3.85
C LEU A 141 31.50 -7.14 4.84
N GLY A 142 32.09 -8.23 4.37
CA GLY A 142 32.29 -9.43 5.17
C GLY A 142 30.95 -10.04 5.60
N ASP A 143 30.70 -10.08 6.90
CA ASP A 143 29.47 -10.64 7.50
C ASP A 143 28.42 -9.58 7.88
N VAL A 144 28.65 -8.32 7.51
CA VAL A 144 27.76 -7.19 7.80
C VAL A 144 27.08 -6.72 6.52
N VAL A 145 25.76 -6.59 6.56
CA VAL A 145 24.98 -5.86 5.54
C VAL A 145 24.58 -4.51 6.11
N THR A 146 24.80 -3.46 5.31
CA THR A 146 24.46 -2.08 5.65
C THR A 146 23.33 -1.59 4.77
N TRP A 147 22.29 -1.03 5.40
CA TRP A 147 21.18 -0.32 4.75
C TRP A 147 21.40 1.18 4.90
N THR A 148 21.79 1.85 3.80
CA THR A 148 22.03 3.30 3.78
C THR A 148 20.84 4.01 3.16
N HIS A 149 20.19 4.87 3.94
CA HIS A 149 19.06 5.69 3.49
C HIS A 149 19.58 6.89 2.70
N THR A 150 19.02 7.10 1.52
CA THR A 150 19.50 8.16 0.59
C THR A 150 18.40 9.04 0.02
N GLY A 151 17.14 8.78 0.38
CA GLY A 151 16.00 9.57 -0.07
C GLY A 151 14.88 9.57 0.96
N ARG A 152 13.73 10.14 0.57
CA ARG A 152 12.64 10.50 1.48
C ARG A 152 11.73 9.36 1.87
N ALA A 153 11.79 8.23 1.17
CA ALA A 153 10.88 7.12 1.35
C ALA A 153 9.40 7.54 1.26
N ASP A 154 9.08 8.35 0.25
CA ASP A 154 7.78 9.01 0.06
C ASP A 154 6.56 8.07 0.18
N ASN A 155 6.64 6.85 -0.38
CA ASN A 155 5.55 5.88 -0.50
C ASN A 155 5.75 4.63 0.37
N LEU A 156 6.34 4.81 1.56
CA LEU A 156 6.75 3.72 2.45
C LEU A 156 5.58 2.84 2.93
N THR A 157 4.42 3.43 3.22
CA THR A 157 3.25 2.72 3.74
C THR A 157 2.49 1.97 2.66
N LEU A 158 2.46 2.46 1.42
CA LEU A 158 1.97 1.70 0.27
C LEU A 158 2.65 0.33 0.20
N ARG A 159 3.97 0.27 0.36
CA ARG A 159 4.74 -0.98 0.31
C ARG A 159 4.50 -1.82 1.57
N THR A 160 4.63 -1.21 2.74
CA THR A 160 4.52 -1.87 4.04
C THR A 160 3.13 -2.50 4.23
N CYS A 161 2.05 -1.78 3.94
CA CYS A 161 0.67 -2.25 4.14
C CYS A 161 0.30 -3.42 3.21
N LYS A 162 0.76 -3.41 1.95
CA LYS A 162 0.53 -4.53 1.02
C LYS A 162 1.15 -5.83 1.52
N VAL A 163 2.36 -5.75 2.07
CA VAL A 163 3.03 -6.91 2.69
C VAL A 163 2.35 -7.29 4.01
N LEU A 164 2.00 -6.31 4.84
CA LEU A 164 1.37 -6.54 6.14
C LEU A 164 0.07 -7.36 6.02
N ASN A 165 -0.82 -7.04 5.07
CA ASN A 165 -2.04 -7.81 4.85
C ASN A 165 -1.76 -9.30 4.61
N ASN A 166 -0.74 -9.59 3.81
CA ASN A 166 -0.36 -10.96 3.46
C ASN A 166 0.40 -11.67 4.57
N ALA A 167 1.22 -10.93 5.33
CA ALA A 167 1.87 -11.44 6.52
C ALA A 167 0.85 -11.82 7.59
N ILE A 168 -0.18 -10.99 7.81
CA ILE A 168 -1.31 -11.30 8.70
C ILE A 168 -1.99 -12.60 8.25
N ALA A 169 -2.35 -12.68 6.97
CA ALA A 169 -3.00 -13.87 6.41
C ALA A 169 -2.17 -15.15 6.61
N GLY A 170 -0.89 -15.15 6.24
CA GLY A 170 -0.03 -16.32 6.39
C GLY A 170 0.26 -16.68 7.85
N TYR A 171 0.47 -15.69 8.71
CA TYR A 171 0.66 -15.90 10.15
C TYR A 171 -0.57 -16.56 10.79
N LEU A 172 -1.78 -16.06 10.51
CA LEU A 172 -3.01 -16.65 11.03
C LEU A 172 -3.29 -18.05 10.45
N MET A 173 -2.92 -18.32 9.19
CA MET A 173 -3.13 -19.63 8.57
C MET A 173 -2.19 -20.72 9.09
N PHE A 174 -0.89 -20.44 9.22
CA PHE A 174 0.11 -21.49 9.49
C PHE A 174 1.20 -21.11 10.50
N GLY A 175 1.12 -19.95 11.15
CA GLY A 175 1.95 -19.60 12.31
C GLY A 175 3.44 -19.47 12.00
N ASP A 176 3.82 -19.06 10.79
CA ASP A 176 5.22 -18.89 10.42
C ASP A 176 5.91 -17.80 11.28
N PRO A 177 7.08 -18.07 11.85
CA PRO A 177 7.74 -17.14 12.77
C PRO A 177 8.31 -15.88 12.10
N ASP A 178 8.71 -15.96 10.83
CA ASP A 178 9.17 -14.79 10.08
C ASP A 178 7.97 -13.89 9.77
N LEU A 179 6.83 -14.47 9.37
CA LEU A 179 5.57 -13.71 9.21
C LEU A 179 5.06 -13.13 10.52
N ARG A 180 5.13 -13.86 11.64
CA ARG A 180 4.77 -13.35 12.97
C ARG A 180 5.57 -12.08 13.31
N TRP A 181 6.87 -12.10 13.06
CA TRP A 181 7.74 -10.93 13.28
C TRP A 181 7.35 -9.77 12.37
N VAL A 182 7.10 -10.03 11.08
CA VAL A 182 6.66 -8.99 10.13
C VAL A 182 5.35 -8.34 10.59
N VAL A 183 4.36 -9.13 11.03
CA VAL A 183 3.10 -8.60 11.54
C VAL A 183 3.32 -7.70 12.75
N GLU A 184 4.10 -8.15 13.74
CA GLU A 184 4.37 -7.37 14.94
C GLU A 184 5.10 -6.06 14.60
N GLU A 185 6.22 -6.15 13.90
CA GLU A 185 7.08 -5.00 13.66
C GLU A 185 6.50 -4.00 12.66
N TYR A 186 5.75 -4.43 11.65
CA TYR A 186 5.09 -3.49 10.74
C TYR A 186 3.90 -2.81 11.39
N SER A 187 3.18 -3.50 12.29
CA SER A 187 2.15 -2.84 13.10
C SER A 187 2.77 -1.75 13.97
N ARG A 188 3.91 -2.03 14.62
CA ARG A 188 4.72 -1.02 15.31
C ARG A 188 5.23 0.07 14.37
N GLY A 189 5.60 -0.28 13.13
CA GLY A 189 6.03 0.65 12.10
C GLY A 189 4.97 1.70 11.75
N LEU A 190 3.71 1.29 11.59
CA LEU A 190 2.59 2.22 11.35
C LEU A 190 2.38 3.19 12.53
N VAL A 191 2.57 2.70 13.76
CA VAL A 191 2.54 3.54 14.96
C VAL A 191 3.75 4.49 15.00
N ALA A 192 4.93 3.99 14.64
CA ALA A 192 6.17 4.74 14.69
C ALA A 192 6.11 5.99 13.80
N LEU A 193 5.45 5.89 12.65
CA LEU A 193 5.21 7.02 11.75
C LEU A 193 4.35 8.12 12.37
N SER A 194 3.41 7.78 13.25
CA SER A 194 2.70 8.78 14.04
C SER A 194 3.52 9.32 15.20
N LYS A 195 4.22 8.46 15.93
CA LYS A 195 5.09 8.87 17.03
C LYS A 195 6.19 9.83 16.56
N ALA A 196 6.64 9.72 15.32
CA ALA A 196 7.59 10.67 14.72
C ALA A 196 7.03 12.10 14.65
N MET A 197 5.73 12.23 14.37
CA MET A 197 5.02 13.52 14.26
C MET A 197 4.65 14.14 15.62
N MET A 198 5.11 13.57 16.74
CA MET A 198 4.92 14.14 18.07
C MET A 198 6.03 15.15 18.39
N PHE A 199 5.65 16.40 18.64
CA PHE A 199 6.55 17.49 19.05
C PHE A 199 6.34 17.78 20.55
N GLY A 200 6.92 16.90 21.38
CA GLY A 200 6.81 16.91 22.84
C GLY A 200 5.71 16.00 23.42
N ASP A 201 5.76 15.77 24.74
CA ASP A 201 4.88 14.83 25.45
C ASP A 201 3.39 15.23 25.47
N ALA A 202 3.09 16.51 25.30
CA ALA A 202 1.75 17.08 25.37
C ALA A 202 1.20 17.49 24.00
N ASP A 203 1.65 16.82 22.93
CA ASP A 203 1.22 17.11 21.57
C ASP A 203 -0.32 16.91 21.42
N PRO A 204 -1.08 17.94 21.02
CA PRO A 204 -2.54 17.85 20.94
C PRO A 204 -3.04 17.03 19.75
N VAL A 205 -2.18 16.69 18.78
CA VAL A 205 -2.54 15.93 17.58
C VAL A 205 -1.53 14.78 17.37
N PRO A 206 -1.56 13.73 18.22
CA PRO A 206 -0.53 12.68 18.24
C PRO A 206 -0.69 11.66 17.09
N TYR A 207 -1.78 11.72 16.33
CA TYR A 207 -2.12 10.71 15.32
C TYR A 207 -1.75 11.10 13.89
N LEU A 208 -1.21 12.31 13.65
CA LEU A 208 -0.72 12.66 12.31
C LEU A 208 0.36 11.68 11.87
N GLN A 209 0.42 11.35 10.59
CA GLN A 209 1.33 10.34 10.05
C GLN A 209 2.49 11.02 9.31
N ALA A 210 3.73 10.71 9.69
CA ALA A 210 4.92 11.01 8.88
C ALA A 210 4.95 10.08 7.65
N ARG A 211 5.66 10.47 6.59
CA ARG A 211 6.04 9.60 5.47
C ARG A 211 7.07 8.55 5.86
N ALA A 212 8.10 8.98 6.59
CA ALA A 212 9.21 8.16 7.08
C ALA A 212 9.78 8.72 8.39
N VAL A 213 10.50 7.88 9.14
CA VAL A 213 11.19 8.26 10.38
C VAL A 213 12.61 7.69 10.40
N PHE A 214 13.57 8.56 10.67
CA PHE A 214 15.00 8.30 10.69
C PHE A 214 15.54 8.64 12.09
N SER A 215 15.74 7.62 12.92
CA SER A 215 16.15 7.81 14.32
C SER A 215 17.64 8.11 14.43
N HIS A 216 18.47 7.08 14.62
CA HIS A 216 19.92 7.18 14.70
C HIS A 216 20.59 5.97 14.04
N ASP A 217 21.82 6.15 13.57
CA ASP A 217 22.62 5.06 13.02
C ASP A 217 22.89 4.03 14.11
N HIS A 218 22.72 2.75 13.78
CA HIS A 218 22.87 1.67 14.73
C HIS A 218 23.22 0.35 14.05
N THR A 219 23.58 -0.64 14.88
CA THR A 219 23.88 -2.00 14.43
C THR A 219 23.18 -3.00 15.35
N PHE A 220 22.73 -4.11 14.79
CA PHE A 220 22.10 -5.19 15.55
C PHE A 220 22.36 -6.55 14.88
N GLU A 221 21.98 -7.63 15.57
CA GLU A 221 21.96 -8.97 14.99
C GLU A 221 20.53 -9.36 14.66
N THR A 222 20.27 -9.69 13.38
CA THR A 222 19.01 -10.27 12.92
C THR A 222 19.08 -11.79 12.89
N VAL A 223 18.08 -12.44 12.30
CA VAL A 223 17.84 -13.88 12.31
C VAL A 223 19.11 -14.70 12.04
N GLY A 224 19.46 -15.53 13.03
CA GLY A 224 20.62 -16.41 12.96
C GLY A 224 21.96 -15.74 13.28
N GLY A 225 21.96 -14.60 13.97
CA GLY A 225 23.18 -13.86 14.33
C GLY A 225 23.79 -13.07 13.18
N ARG A 226 22.99 -12.76 12.15
CA ARG A 226 23.43 -11.99 10.98
C ARG A 226 23.56 -10.52 11.36
N LYS A 227 24.67 -9.89 11.00
CA LYS A 227 24.93 -8.50 11.41
C LYS A 227 24.34 -7.51 10.43
N VAL A 228 23.60 -6.55 10.97
CA VAL A 228 22.99 -5.44 10.24
C VAL A 228 23.59 -4.13 10.73
N ALA A 229 23.83 -3.20 9.82
CA ALA A 229 24.02 -1.80 10.10
C ALA A 229 22.95 -0.97 9.38
N VAL A 230 22.44 0.05 10.04
CA VAL A 230 21.50 1.02 9.45
C VAL A 230 22.15 2.39 9.52
N ASP A 231 22.25 3.04 8.36
CA ASP A 231 22.86 4.35 8.17
C ASP A 231 21.82 5.34 7.65
N TYR A 232 21.37 6.22 8.55
CA TYR A 232 20.47 7.33 8.27
C TYR A 232 21.23 8.63 8.02
N GLY A 233 22.54 8.67 8.22
CA GLY A 233 23.37 9.88 8.07
C GLY A 233 23.08 10.71 6.81
N PRO A 234 22.93 10.12 5.61
CA PRO A 234 22.71 10.88 4.39
C PRO A 234 21.34 11.58 4.27
N VAL A 235 20.36 11.24 5.11
CA VAL A 235 19.01 11.85 5.12
C VAL A 235 18.78 12.77 6.33
N ARG A 236 19.80 12.97 7.18
CA ARG A 236 19.72 13.85 8.36
C ARG A 236 20.05 15.30 8.00
N HIS A 237 19.24 15.89 7.12
CA HIS A 237 19.32 17.29 6.69
C HIS A 237 17.93 17.85 6.40
N ASP A 238 17.77 19.17 6.51
CA ASP A 238 16.53 19.83 6.12
C ASP A 238 16.41 19.82 4.60
N GLU A 239 15.25 19.39 4.11
CA GLU A 239 14.94 19.39 2.68
C GLU A 239 13.49 19.83 2.48
N GLU A 240 13.27 20.75 1.56
CA GLU A 240 11.94 21.17 1.15
C GLU A 240 11.73 20.80 -0.32
N ALA A 241 10.66 20.06 -0.60
CA ALA A 241 10.23 19.79 -1.96
C ALA A 241 8.73 20.05 -2.10
N TRP A 242 8.27 20.02 -3.35
CA TRP A 242 6.89 20.34 -3.71
C TRP A 242 5.87 19.40 -3.03
N ASN A 243 6.22 18.12 -2.80
CA ASN A 243 5.31 17.10 -2.24
C ASN A 243 5.52 16.79 -0.74
N ALA A 244 6.73 16.96 -0.22
CA ALA A 244 7.08 16.63 1.18
C ALA A 244 8.39 17.29 1.62
N SER A 245 8.62 17.36 2.93
CA SER A 245 9.84 17.92 3.53
C SER A 245 10.50 16.93 4.49
N ILE A 246 11.84 16.92 4.52
CA ILE A 246 12.60 16.30 5.60
C ILE A 246 12.75 17.34 6.72
N VAL A 247 12.31 16.98 7.93
CA VAL A 247 12.19 17.89 9.08
C VAL A 247 12.94 17.32 10.29
N HIS A 248 13.68 18.19 10.96
CA HIS A 248 14.33 17.87 12.24
C HIS A 248 13.36 17.96 13.41
N ASN A 249 13.30 16.93 14.24
CA ASN A 249 12.56 16.93 15.52
C ASN A 249 13.52 16.52 16.65
N PRO A 250 14.20 17.48 17.31
CA PRO A 250 15.23 17.20 18.31
C PRO A 250 14.68 16.72 19.66
N GLU A 251 13.39 16.95 19.93
CA GLU A 251 12.74 16.72 21.22
C GLU A 251 11.59 15.71 21.09
N ASN A 252 11.70 14.76 20.15
CA ASN A 252 10.68 13.73 19.99
C ASN A 252 10.57 12.90 21.29
N PRO A 253 9.37 12.71 21.84
CA PRO A 253 9.20 12.05 23.14
C PRO A 253 9.53 10.55 23.13
N THR A 254 9.59 9.93 21.93
CA THR A 254 9.82 8.49 21.79
C THR A 254 11.31 8.17 21.61
N TRP A 255 12.01 8.94 20.78
CA TRP A 255 13.40 8.64 20.41
C TRP A 255 14.40 9.77 20.69
N GLY A 256 13.94 10.95 21.11
CA GLY A 256 14.78 12.14 21.25
C GLY A 256 15.07 12.79 19.90
N ASP A 257 16.34 12.83 19.50
CA ASP A 257 16.79 13.52 18.30
C ASP A 257 16.58 12.67 17.03
N ILE A 258 15.55 13.02 16.24
CA ILE A 258 15.20 12.31 15.01
C ILE A 258 15.04 13.25 13.81
N TRP A 259 15.07 12.64 12.64
CA TRP A 259 14.62 13.25 11.40
C TRP A 259 13.42 12.48 10.86
N LEU A 260 12.53 13.17 10.16
CA LEU A 260 11.33 12.55 9.60
C LEU A 260 10.96 13.21 8.28
N VAL A 261 10.21 12.50 7.45
CA VAL A 261 9.59 13.09 6.26
C VAL A 261 8.13 13.36 6.57
N ASN A 262 7.67 14.59 6.38
CA ASN A 262 6.30 14.99 6.71
C ASN A 262 5.35 14.90 5.49
N GLN A 263 4.16 15.51 5.58
CA GLN A 263 3.17 15.62 4.50
C GLN A 263 2.73 14.28 3.88
N ARG A 264 2.27 13.31 4.68
CA ARG A 264 1.75 12.01 4.19
C ARG A 264 0.88 12.16 2.95
N SER A 265 1.23 11.43 1.89
CA SER A 265 0.50 11.44 0.61
C SER A 265 -0.82 10.70 0.72
N LYS A 266 -1.84 11.16 0.01
CA LYS A 266 -3.04 10.38 -0.28
C LYS A 266 -2.75 9.07 -1.01
N ASP A 267 -1.62 8.95 -1.71
CA ASP A 267 -1.25 7.74 -2.48
C ASP A 267 -1.06 6.51 -1.57
N ASP A 268 -0.63 6.75 -0.33
CA ASP A 268 -0.42 5.71 0.69
C ASP A 268 -1.71 5.31 1.42
N VAL A 269 -2.58 6.30 1.66
CA VAL A 269 -3.78 6.17 2.51
C VAL A 269 -4.70 5.01 2.11
N PRO A 270 -4.98 4.71 0.82
CA PRO A 270 -5.86 3.59 0.50
C PRO A 270 -5.29 2.25 0.97
N HIS A 271 -3.95 2.11 0.97
CA HIS A 271 -3.29 0.90 1.45
C HIS A 271 -3.32 0.81 2.97
N MET A 272 -3.13 1.92 3.68
CA MET A 272 -3.28 1.99 5.14
C MET A 272 -4.70 1.61 5.58
N PHE A 273 -5.72 2.17 4.93
CA PHE A 273 -7.12 1.91 5.26
C PHE A 273 -7.57 0.50 4.86
N ARG A 274 -7.07 -0.05 3.75
CA ARG A 274 -7.32 -1.46 3.38
C ARG A 274 -6.76 -2.44 4.42
N THR A 275 -5.71 -2.05 5.16
CA THR A 275 -5.13 -2.89 6.21
C THR A 275 -5.95 -2.93 7.50
N VAL A 276 -6.86 -1.98 7.73
CA VAL A 276 -7.63 -1.87 8.98
C VAL A 276 -8.43 -3.13 9.31
N PRO A 277 -9.23 -3.73 8.40
CA PRO A 277 -9.94 -4.98 8.72
C PRO A 277 -9.00 -6.14 9.06
N ALA A 278 -7.85 -6.25 8.37
CA ALA A 278 -6.86 -7.29 8.67
C ALA A 278 -6.22 -7.09 10.06
N LEU A 279 -5.93 -5.84 10.44
CA LEU A 279 -5.43 -5.51 11.78
C LEU A 279 -6.47 -5.81 12.87
N MET A 280 -7.76 -5.54 12.61
CA MET A 280 -8.84 -5.90 13.54
C MET A 280 -8.87 -7.42 13.79
N ARG A 281 -8.73 -8.20 12.72
CA ARG A 281 -8.71 -9.66 12.80
C ARG A 281 -7.53 -10.17 13.61
N VAL A 282 -6.32 -9.72 13.29
CA VAL A 282 -5.11 -10.19 14.00
C VAL A 282 -5.05 -9.71 15.45
N ALA A 283 -5.61 -8.53 15.77
CA ALA A 283 -5.77 -8.06 17.14
C ALA A 283 -6.71 -8.97 17.96
N ALA A 284 -7.74 -9.55 17.33
CA ALA A 284 -8.68 -10.46 17.97
C ALA A 284 -8.16 -11.91 18.05
N GLU A 285 -7.58 -12.42 16.96
CA GLU A 285 -7.33 -13.85 16.77
C GLU A 285 -5.89 -14.29 17.03
N ALA A 286 -4.90 -13.38 16.96
CA ALA A 286 -3.50 -13.81 17.00
C ALA A 286 -3.19 -14.59 18.29
N PRO A 287 -2.47 -15.73 18.21
CA PRO A 287 -2.11 -16.50 19.39
C PRO A 287 -1.13 -15.74 20.32
N ASP A 288 -0.15 -15.04 19.75
CA ASP A 288 0.84 -14.26 20.49
C ASP A 288 0.26 -12.93 21.02
N ALA A 289 0.46 -12.67 22.32
CA ALA A 289 0.01 -11.43 22.96
C ALA A 289 0.68 -10.18 22.39
N SER A 290 1.98 -10.25 22.11
CA SER A 290 2.75 -9.13 21.54
C SER A 290 2.21 -8.71 20.17
N VAL A 291 1.80 -9.67 19.35
CA VAL A 291 1.16 -9.42 18.06
C VAL A 291 -0.19 -8.74 18.23
N ARG A 292 -1.04 -9.22 19.16
CA ARG A 292 -2.33 -8.57 19.45
C ARG A 292 -2.16 -7.14 19.93
N GLU A 293 -1.19 -6.91 20.82
CA GLU A 293 -0.87 -5.58 21.37
C GLU A 293 -0.39 -4.63 20.28
N ALA A 294 0.56 -5.06 19.43
CA ALA A 294 1.07 -4.24 18.33
C ALA A 294 -0.04 -3.90 17.31
N ALA A 295 -0.89 -4.87 16.95
CA ALA A 295 -2.00 -4.64 16.04
C ALA A 295 -3.08 -3.73 16.64
N THR A 296 -3.37 -3.86 17.94
CA THR A 296 -4.32 -2.99 18.65
C THR A 296 -3.81 -1.54 18.69
N GLU A 297 -2.52 -1.33 18.97
CA GLU A 297 -1.92 0.00 18.92
C GLU A 297 -1.97 0.57 17.50
N ALA A 298 -1.62 -0.22 16.47
CA ALA A 298 -1.72 0.22 15.07
C ALA A 298 -3.14 0.65 14.68
N LEU A 299 -4.17 -0.08 15.13
CA LEU A 299 -5.57 0.30 14.91
C LEU A 299 -5.91 1.63 15.58
N GLU A 300 -5.51 1.83 16.84
CA GLU A 300 -5.74 3.10 17.55
C GLU A 300 -5.19 4.29 16.75
N TYR A 301 -3.94 4.18 16.28
CA TYR A 301 -3.29 5.27 15.54
C TYR A 301 -3.88 5.49 14.15
N LEU A 302 -4.27 4.43 13.43
CA LEU A 302 -4.94 4.57 12.13
C LEU A 302 -6.35 5.18 12.26
N ARG A 303 -7.10 4.79 13.30
CA ARG A 303 -8.41 5.40 13.61
C ARG A 303 -8.26 6.87 13.98
N GLY A 304 -7.29 7.20 14.83
CA GLY A 304 -6.98 8.58 15.19
C GLY A 304 -6.57 9.43 13.98
N PHE A 305 -5.78 8.87 13.06
CA PHE A 305 -5.40 9.53 11.82
C PHE A 305 -6.60 9.78 10.90
N ALA A 306 -7.46 8.78 10.72
CA ALA A 306 -8.68 8.91 9.92
C ALA A 306 -9.67 9.92 10.53
N ALA A 307 -9.81 9.91 11.86
CA ALA A 307 -10.62 10.89 12.59
C ALA A 307 -10.10 12.33 12.40
N ASP A 308 -8.78 12.51 12.36
CA ASP A 308 -8.15 13.80 12.06
C ASP A 308 -8.54 14.32 10.67
N ILE A 309 -8.48 13.44 9.67
CA ILE A 309 -8.87 13.76 8.28
C ILE A 309 -10.33 14.20 8.24
N VAL A 310 -11.24 13.43 8.85
CA VAL A 310 -12.68 13.77 8.91
C VAL A 310 -12.90 15.11 9.60
N ALA A 311 -12.29 15.32 10.77
CA ALA A 311 -12.40 16.56 11.55
C ALA A 311 -11.81 17.78 10.83
N SER A 312 -10.87 17.57 9.92
CA SER A 312 -10.22 18.61 9.11
C SER A 312 -10.91 18.85 7.76
N GLY A 313 -12.16 18.39 7.60
CA GLY A 313 -12.89 18.55 6.33
C GLY A 313 -12.31 17.72 5.19
N TYR A 314 -11.84 16.51 5.51
CA TYR A 314 -11.19 15.57 4.60
C TYR A 314 -9.88 16.07 3.99
N GLN A 315 -9.13 16.84 4.77
CA GLN A 315 -7.77 17.28 4.45
C GLN A 315 -6.76 16.56 5.35
N ILE A 316 -5.62 16.17 4.78
CA ILE A 316 -4.54 15.48 5.51
C ILE A 316 -3.61 16.52 6.10
N ARG A 317 -3.63 16.67 7.42
CA ARG A 317 -2.77 17.63 8.12
C ARG A 317 -1.36 17.08 8.33
N THR A 318 -0.43 18.00 8.53
CA THR A 318 0.97 17.73 8.82
C THR A 318 1.54 18.70 9.86
N LYS A 319 2.81 18.53 10.22
CA LYS A 319 3.59 19.45 11.06
C LYS A 319 4.93 19.73 10.40
N PHE A 320 5.41 20.95 10.57
CA PHE A 320 6.78 21.34 10.22
C PHE A 320 7.63 21.44 11.49
N ALA A 321 8.80 22.07 11.41
CA ALA A 321 9.73 22.18 12.53
C ALA A 321 9.16 22.91 13.76
N ASP A 322 8.07 23.67 13.62
CA ASP A 322 7.39 24.35 14.72
C ASP A 322 6.43 23.44 15.50
N GLY A 323 6.19 22.21 15.02
CA GLY A 323 5.28 21.24 15.62
C GLY A 323 3.79 21.59 15.50
N VAL A 324 3.43 22.64 14.75
CA VAL A 324 2.03 23.08 14.63
C VAL A 324 1.34 22.29 13.52
N ALA A 325 0.19 21.70 13.85
CA ALA A 325 -0.62 20.97 12.88
C ALA A 325 -1.26 21.94 11.87
N VAL A 326 -0.96 21.75 10.58
CA VAL A 326 -1.44 22.58 9.46
C VAL A 326 -1.87 21.71 8.29
N VAL A 327 -2.76 22.24 7.45
CA VAL A 327 -3.02 21.67 6.12
C VAL A 327 -1.92 22.18 5.19
N PRO A 328 -1.15 21.30 4.51
CA PRO A 328 -0.05 21.75 3.69
C PRO A 328 -0.56 22.45 2.42
N THR A 329 0.02 23.61 2.13
CA THR A 329 -0.32 24.44 0.97
C THR A 329 0.85 24.56 0.00
N GLN A 330 0.57 24.90 -1.25
CA GLN A 330 1.59 25.22 -2.24
C GLN A 330 2.23 26.58 -1.90
N PRO A 331 3.57 26.71 -1.95
CA PRO A 331 4.25 27.95 -1.58
C PRO A 331 3.94 29.15 -2.48
N ASP A 332 3.57 28.91 -3.73
CA ASP A 332 3.41 29.89 -4.80
C ASP A 332 2.03 30.58 -4.78
N ASN A 333 0.96 29.81 -4.56
CA ASN A 333 -0.42 30.31 -4.62
C ASN A 333 -1.21 30.11 -3.31
N GLY A 334 -0.67 29.37 -2.34
CA GLY A 334 -1.31 29.09 -1.06
C GLY A 334 -2.49 28.11 -1.15
N ALA A 335 -2.76 27.50 -2.30
CA ALA A 335 -3.76 26.46 -2.46
C ALA A 335 -3.36 25.20 -1.69
N VAL A 336 -4.34 24.42 -1.23
CA VAL A 336 -4.06 23.14 -0.59
C VAL A 336 -3.39 22.20 -1.59
N LYS A 337 -2.35 21.48 -1.15
CA LYS A 337 -1.69 20.49 -2.01
C LYS A 337 -2.65 19.34 -2.32
N ASP A 338 -2.69 18.92 -3.59
CA ASP A 338 -3.56 17.83 -4.04
C ASP A 338 -3.34 16.54 -3.24
N LEU A 339 -2.08 16.22 -2.95
CA LEU A 339 -1.66 15.07 -2.17
C LEU A 339 -2.23 15.03 -0.74
N ALA A 340 -2.79 16.15 -0.26
CA ALA A 340 -3.28 16.34 1.10
C ALA A 340 -4.78 16.70 1.17
N SER A 341 -5.54 16.45 0.10
CA SER A 341 -6.98 16.79 0.04
C SER A 341 -7.77 15.69 -0.65
N PHE A 342 -8.94 15.38 -0.11
CA PHE A 342 -9.97 14.57 -0.78
C PHE A 342 -11.17 15.38 -1.28
N VAL A 343 -11.07 16.70 -1.22
CA VAL A 343 -12.15 17.63 -1.55
C VAL A 343 -11.75 18.62 -2.64
N LEU A 344 -10.49 18.57 -3.10
CA LEU A 344 -9.96 19.54 -4.05
C LEU A 344 -10.74 19.55 -5.37
N TYR A 345 -11.21 18.37 -5.79
CA TYR A 345 -11.88 18.17 -7.08
C TYR A 345 -13.42 18.20 -7.01
N GLU A 346 -14.02 18.44 -5.84
CA GLU A 346 -15.50 18.45 -5.69
C GLU A 346 -16.18 19.53 -6.53
N ILE A 347 -15.48 20.61 -6.85
CA ILE A 347 -15.99 21.67 -7.73
C ILE A 347 -16.19 21.18 -9.18
N ALA A 348 -15.40 20.21 -9.62
CA ALA A 348 -15.47 19.64 -10.95
C ALA A 348 -16.41 18.42 -10.99
N ASP A 349 -16.31 17.57 -9.98
CA ASP A 349 -17.13 16.38 -9.80
C ASP A 349 -17.41 16.18 -8.30
N PRO A 350 -18.67 16.33 -7.83
CA PRO A 350 -19.02 16.17 -6.42
C PRO A 350 -18.64 14.79 -5.83
N ASN A 351 -18.53 13.78 -6.69
CA ASN A 351 -18.15 12.42 -6.30
C ASN A 351 -16.64 12.14 -6.46
N ALA A 352 -15.84 13.13 -6.86
CA ALA A 352 -14.39 13.01 -6.89
C ALA A 352 -13.88 12.56 -5.51
N GLU A 353 -13.00 11.56 -5.53
CA GLU A 353 -12.36 11.00 -4.33
C GLU A 353 -13.35 10.56 -3.22
N CYS A 354 -14.62 10.28 -3.56
CA CYS A 354 -15.63 9.90 -2.57
C CYS A 354 -15.20 8.68 -1.75
N ASN A 355 -14.62 7.66 -2.40
CA ASN A 355 -14.14 6.46 -1.71
C ASN A 355 -13.06 6.79 -0.65
N ALA A 356 -12.25 7.83 -0.84
CA ALA A 356 -11.24 8.25 0.12
C ALA A 356 -11.86 8.90 1.36
N LYS A 357 -12.84 9.79 1.14
CA LYS A 357 -13.66 10.37 2.21
C LYS A 357 -14.39 9.28 2.99
N LEU A 358 -15.02 8.35 2.28
CA LEU A 358 -15.78 7.25 2.87
C LEU A 358 -14.89 6.29 3.65
N GLY A 359 -13.72 5.93 3.11
CA GLY A 359 -12.73 5.13 3.83
C GLY A 359 -12.27 5.81 5.13
N SER A 360 -12.02 7.13 5.09
CA SER A 360 -11.65 7.90 6.29
C SER A 360 -12.76 7.89 7.35
N ALA A 361 -14.00 8.12 6.93
CA ALA A 361 -15.19 8.11 7.78
C ALA A 361 -15.39 6.74 8.47
N LEU A 362 -15.39 5.66 7.68
CA LEU A 362 -15.58 4.30 8.18
C LEU A 362 -14.43 3.82 9.07
N VAL A 363 -13.18 4.18 8.75
CA VAL A 363 -12.04 3.86 9.62
C VAL A 363 -12.10 4.65 10.93
N SER A 364 -12.49 5.93 10.89
CA SER A 364 -12.58 6.79 12.08
C SER A 364 -13.53 6.24 13.14
N ASP A 365 -14.80 6.07 12.78
CA ASP A 365 -15.85 5.71 13.74
C ASP A 365 -16.91 4.74 13.19
N GLY A 366 -16.69 4.16 11.99
CA GLY A 366 -17.62 3.22 11.36
C GLY A 366 -18.86 3.87 10.72
N THR A 367 -19.00 5.19 10.79
CA THR A 367 -20.17 5.90 10.24
C THR A 367 -19.82 6.52 8.89
N PRO A 368 -20.70 6.47 7.87
CA PRO A 368 -20.41 7.07 6.56
C PRO A 368 -20.53 8.60 6.51
N HIS A 369 -20.97 9.27 7.59
CA HIS A 369 -21.13 10.74 7.67
C HIS A 369 -21.93 11.35 6.50
N GLY A 370 -22.94 10.64 6.01
CA GLY A 370 -23.79 11.08 4.90
C GLY A 370 -23.16 10.95 3.51
N LEU A 371 -21.95 10.38 3.40
CA LEU A 371 -21.31 10.08 2.12
C LEU A 371 -22.05 8.94 1.42
N ASP A 372 -22.44 9.15 0.17
CA ASP A 372 -22.97 8.15 -0.73
C ASP A 372 -22.09 8.11 -1.98
N CYS A 373 -21.18 7.14 -2.03
CA CYS A 373 -20.26 6.98 -3.16
C CYS A 373 -20.85 6.12 -4.27
N GLU A 374 -22.15 5.83 -4.23
CA GLU A 374 -22.85 4.97 -5.18
C GLU A 374 -22.10 3.64 -5.37
N GLN A 375 -21.67 3.36 -6.61
CA GLN A 375 -20.93 2.16 -6.97
C GLN A 375 -19.40 2.31 -6.77
N GLY A 376 -18.92 3.41 -6.21
CA GLY A 376 -17.49 3.67 -6.02
C GLY A 376 -16.75 3.98 -7.32
N SER A 377 -17.47 4.38 -8.38
CA SER A 377 -16.88 4.92 -9.60
C SER A 377 -16.36 6.33 -9.32
N GLY A 378 -15.13 6.63 -9.75
CA GLY A 378 -14.63 8.01 -9.71
C GLY A 378 -15.10 8.87 -10.88
N GLY A 379 -16.05 8.38 -11.69
CA GLY A 379 -16.71 9.15 -12.74
C GLY A 379 -15.71 9.75 -13.75
N LEU A 380 -15.93 11.02 -14.10
CA LEU A 380 -15.05 11.74 -15.02
C LEU A 380 -13.69 12.03 -14.36
N TYR A 381 -13.67 12.25 -13.05
CA TYR A 381 -12.44 12.49 -12.31
C TYR A 381 -11.45 11.32 -12.47
N GLU A 382 -11.92 10.07 -12.35
CA GLU A 382 -11.05 8.89 -12.50
C GLU A 382 -10.41 8.81 -13.88
N VAL A 383 -11.18 9.09 -14.94
CA VAL A 383 -10.65 9.09 -16.32
C VAL A 383 -9.59 10.18 -16.50
N ILE A 384 -9.85 11.40 -16.01
CA ILE A 384 -8.90 12.52 -16.12
C ILE A 384 -7.62 12.23 -15.31
N ALA A 385 -7.77 11.73 -14.09
CA ALA A 385 -6.64 11.39 -13.24
C ALA A 385 -5.79 10.28 -13.87
N ALA A 386 -6.42 9.21 -14.36
CA ALA A 386 -5.73 8.11 -15.01
C ALA A 386 -5.06 8.52 -16.34
N GLU A 387 -5.70 9.39 -17.13
CA GLU A 387 -5.12 9.95 -18.37
C GLU A 387 -3.84 10.74 -18.07
N GLY A 388 -3.88 11.60 -17.05
CA GLY A 388 -2.72 12.39 -16.64
C GLY A 388 -1.56 11.51 -16.17
N HIS A 389 -1.83 10.53 -15.30
CA HIS A 389 -0.79 9.65 -14.75
C HIS A 389 -1.30 8.23 -14.49
N TYR A 390 -0.64 7.23 -15.06
CA TYR A 390 -0.99 5.81 -14.93
C TYR A 390 -1.13 5.33 -13.47
N PHE A 391 -0.25 5.78 -12.57
CA PHE A 391 -0.26 5.35 -11.17
C PHE A 391 -1.55 5.71 -10.42
N ASN A 392 -2.35 6.68 -10.90
CA ASN A 392 -3.63 7.05 -10.31
C ASN A 392 -4.63 5.89 -10.30
N TYR A 393 -4.48 4.91 -11.20
CA TYR A 393 -5.26 3.67 -11.10
C TYR A 393 -5.03 2.95 -9.78
N ALA A 394 -3.80 2.86 -9.29
CA ALA A 394 -3.52 2.19 -8.02
C ALA A 394 -4.23 2.92 -6.87
N ILE A 395 -4.18 4.25 -6.86
CA ILE A 395 -4.80 5.07 -5.79
C ILE A 395 -6.31 4.87 -5.78
N ILE A 396 -6.97 5.12 -6.91
CA ILE A 396 -8.44 5.10 -7.01
C ILE A 396 -8.99 3.70 -6.77
N ARG A 397 -8.39 2.68 -7.39
CA ARG A 397 -8.81 1.28 -7.25
C ARG A 397 -8.66 0.78 -5.82
N TYR A 398 -7.58 1.14 -5.13
CA TYR A 398 -7.39 0.70 -3.74
C TYR A 398 -8.21 1.51 -2.75
N PHE A 399 -8.57 2.77 -3.03
CA PHE A 399 -9.59 3.47 -2.23
C PHE A 399 -10.95 2.79 -2.35
N HIS A 400 -11.32 2.30 -3.54
CA HIS A 400 -12.54 1.50 -3.70
C HIS A 400 -12.50 0.23 -2.84
N LEU A 401 -11.39 -0.52 -2.87
CA LEU A 401 -11.22 -1.71 -2.01
C LEU A 401 -11.24 -1.36 -0.52
N ALA A 402 -10.58 -0.27 -0.12
CA ALA A 402 -10.54 0.17 1.28
C ALA A 402 -11.93 0.58 1.78
N ALA A 403 -12.68 1.34 0.99
CA ALA A 403 -14.05 1.73 1.31
C ALA A 403 -14.97 0.51 1.42
N LEU A 404 -14.89 -0.42 0.46
CA LEU A 404 -15.67 -1.67 0.49
C LEU A 404 -15.35 -2.50 1.73
N ALA A 405 -14.08 -2.78 1.99
CA ALA A 405 -13.66 -3.64 3.10
C ALA A 405 -14.05 -3.04 4.46
N ASN A 406 -13.88 -1.73 4.64
CA ASN A 406 -14.31 -1.06 5.87
C ASN A 406 -15.83 -0.91 5.97
N ALA A 407 -16.56 -0.80 4.85
CA ALA A 407 -18.03 -0.79 4.88
C ALA A 407 -18.58 -2.14 5.33
N ILE A 408 -17.98 -3.26 4.87
CA ILE A 408 -18.31 -4.60 5.36
C ILE A 408 -17.99 -4.71 6.86
N ALA A 409 -16.77 -4.33 7.27
CA ALA A 409 -16.37 -4.42 8.68
C ALA A 409 -17.24 -3.55 9.60
N ALA A 410 -17.72 -2.40 9.12
CA ALA A 410 -18.62 -1.51 9.86
C ALA A 410 -20.11 -1.90 9.76
N GLY A 411 -20.45 -3.02 9.11
CA GLY A 411 -21.84 -3.48 8.97
C GLY A 411 -22.71 -2.60 8.05
N GLN A 412 -22.11 -1.81 7.16
CA GLN A 412 -22.81 -0.94 6.21
C GLN A 412 -23.26 -1.71 4.96
N ASP A 413 -24.10 -2.74 5.15
CA ASP A 413 -24.42 -3.75 4.13
C ASP A 413 -24.91 -3.18 2.79
N VAL A 414 -25.82 -2.20 2.81
CA VAL A 414 -26.39 -1.63 1.57
C VAL A 414 -25.30 -0.93 0.76
N MET A 415 -24.48 -0.12 1.42
CA MET A 415 -23.36 0.59 0.82
C MET A 415 -22.29 -0.38 0.32
N ALA A 416 -21.90 -1.35 1.14
CA ALA A 416 -20.94 -2.37 0.77
C ALA A 416 -21.39 -3.16 -0.47
N ARG A 417 -22.69 -3.43 -0.60
CA ARG A 417 -23.25 -4.09 -1.78
C ARG A 417 -23.12 -3.25 -3.05
N GLU A 418 -23.44 -1.94 -2.99
CA GLU A 418 -23.30 -1.06 -4.15
C GLU A 418 -21.83 -0.88 -4.57
N LEU A 419 -20.93 -0.71 -3.59
CA LEU A 419 -19.49 -0.69 -3.83
C LEU A 419 -19.01 -1.99 -4.48
N MET A 420 -19.50 -3.16 -4.05
CA MET A 420 -19.16 -4.44 -4.67
C MET A 420 -19.66 -4.55 -6.12
N LEU A 421 -20.86 -4.03 -6.43
CA LEU A 421 -21.37 -4.01 -7.80
C LEU A 421 -20.50 -3.16 -8.73
N GLY A 422 -20.06 -1.99 -8.26
CA GLY A 422 -19.12 -1.20 -9.05
C GLY A 422 -17.73 -1.80 -9.13
N LEU A 423 -17.28 -2.52 -8.10
CA LEU A 423 -16.02 -3.27 -8.16
C LEU A 423 -16.08 -4.35 -9.24
N ALA A 424 -17.22 -5.02 -9.40
CA ALA A 424 -17.45 -5.97 -10.49
C ALA A 424 -17.41 -5.29 -11.87
N ALA A 425 -18.09 -4.15 -12.04
CA ALA A 425 -18.05 -3.39 -13.29
C ALA A 425 -16.63 -2.89 -13.63
N ARG A 426 -15.86 -2.48 -12.61
CA ARG A 426 -14.46 -2.07 -12.75
C ARG A 426 -13.57 -3.24 -13.17
N ALA A 427 -13.75 -4.42 -12.59
CA ALA A 427 -13.01 -5.63 -12.98
C ALA A 427 -13.28 -6.00 -14.46
N ASP A 428 -14.55 -5.91 -14.90
CA ASP A 428 -14.91 -6.13 -16.30
C ASP A 428 -14.23 -5.09 -17.22
N ALA A 429 -14.27 -3.81 -16.86
CA ALA A 429 -13.66 -2.73 -17.66
C ALA A 429 -12.14 -2.89 -17.82
N ILE A 430 -11.42 -3.28 -16.77
CA ILE A 430 -9.96 -3.49 -16.82
C ILE A 430 -9.54 -4.48 -17.92
N LEU A 431 -10.38 -5.49 -18.17
CA LEU A 431 -10.13 -6.51 -19.17
C LEU A 431 -10.66 -6.12 -20.55
N HIS A 432 -11.80 -5.44 -20.61
CA HIS A 432 -12.61 -5.33 -21.84
C HIS A 432 -12.74 -3.94 -22.42
N ASP A 433 -12.46 -2.88 -21.65
CA ASP A 433 -12.58 -1.51 -22.13
C ASP A 433 -11.28 -1.05 -22.81
N PRO A 434 -11.25 -0.95 -24.15
CA PRO A 434 -10.05 -0.55 -24.87
C PRO A 434 -9.78 0.96 -24.77
N GLU A 435 -10.73 1.75 -24.27
CA GLU A 435 -10.61 3.21 -24.15
C GLU A 435 -10.03 3.64 -22.80
N LEU A 436 -9.71 2.70 -21.91
CA LEU A 436 -9.03 3.02 -20.66
C LEU A 436 -7.64 3.62 -20.95
N PRO A 437 -7.32 4.78 -20.35
CA PRO A 437 -5.98 5.37 -20.44
C PRO A 437 -4.87 4.37 -20.14
N HIS A 438 -3.76 4.45 -20.89
CA HIS A 438 -2.56 3.62 -20.71
C HIS A 438 -2.81 2.10 -20.74
N ARG A 439 -3.89 1.63 -21.40
CA ARG A 439 -4.21 0.20 -21.53
C ARG A 439 -3.09 -0.62 -22.18
N ASP A 440 -2.25 0.02 -22.98
CA ASP A 440 -1.10 -0.55 -23.69
C ASP A 440 0.21 -0.50 -22.89
N ASP A 441 0.19 0.01 -21.65
CA ASP A 441 1.37 -0.01 -20.78
C ASP A 441 1.84 -1.47 -20.57
N PRO A 442 3.15 -1.77 -20.74
CA PRO A 442 3.68 -3.13 -20.59
C PRO A 442 3.38 -3.79 -19.25
N VAL A 443 3.09 -3.01 -18.20
CA VAL A 443 2.80 -3.53 -16.86
C VAL A 443 1.32 -3.64 -16.54
N TRP A 444 0.42 -3.22 -17.45
CA TRP A 444 -1.02 -3.19 -17.25
C TRP A 444 -1.56 -4.51 -16.72
N ASP A 445 -1.22 -5.61 -17.39
CA ASP A 445 -1.76 -6.93 -17.09
C ASP A 445 -1.30 -7.42 -15.70
N ALA A 446 -0.06 -7.11 -15.30
CA ALA A 446 0.47 -7.46 -13.98
C ALA A 446 -0.21 -6.67 -12.86
N ASP A 447 -0.38 -5.35 -13.03
CA ASP A 447 -1.06 -4.50 -12.05
C ASP A 447 -2.57 -4.85 -12.00
N ALA A 448 -3.19 -5.22 -13.13
CA ALA A 448 -4.55 -5.75 -13.20
C ALA A 448 -4.69 -7.08 -12.45
N ALA A 449 -3.78 -8.04 -12.65
CA ALA A 449 -3.78 -9.30 -11.95
C ALA A 449 -3.66 -9.14 -10.42
N ALA A 450 -2.75 -8.26 -9.97
CA ALA A 450 -2.61 -7.95 -8.55
C ALA A 450 -3.88 -7.32 -7.95
N PHE A 451 -4.50 -6.37 -8.68
CA PHE A 451 -5.76 -5.76 -8.26
C PHE A 451 -6.92 -6.77 -8.21
N LEU A 452 -7.07 -7.62 -9.23
CA LEU A 452 -8.13 -8.64 -9.27
C LEU A 452 -7.99 -9.63 -8.11
N LEU A 453 -6.77 -10.02 -7.75
CA LEU A 453 -6.55 -10.91 -6.62
C LEU A 453 -6.90 -10.25 -5.28
N ALA A 454 -6.55 -8.97 -5.11
CA ALA A 454 -6.97 -8.16 -3.98
C ALA A 454 -8.50 -7.99 -3.91
N ALA A 455 -9.16 -7.75 -5.04
CA ALA A 455 -10.61 -7.65 -5.15
C ALA A 455 -11.31 -8.98 -4.81
N GLY A 456 -10.77 -10.10 -5.29
CA GLY A 456 -11.24 -11.43 -4.94
C GLY A 456 -11.11 -11.74 -3.46
N ALA A 457 -10.02 -11.27 -2.82
CA ALA A 457 -9.86 -11.34 -1.37
C ALA A 457 -10.87 -10.45 -0.62
N SER A 458 -11.34 -9.37 -1.23
CA SER A 458 -12.43 -8.52 -0.69
C SER A 458 -13.83 -9.01 -1.06
N GLY A 459 -13.96 -10.19 -1.68
CA GLY A 459 -15.21 -10.89 -1.93
C GLY A 459 -15.80 -10.77 -3.33
N LEU A 460 -15.10 -10.13 -4.27
CA LEU A 460 -15.48 -10.15 -5.67
C LEU A 460 -15.44 -11.60 -6.21
N PRO A 461 -16.55 -12.16 -6.74
CA PRO A 461 -16.52 -13.46 -7.39
C PRO A 461 -15.74 -13.36 -8.70
N LEU A 462 -14.53 -13.90 -8.74
CA LEU A 462 -13.70 -13.83 -9.96
C LEU A 462 -14.29 -14.70 -11.07
N THR A 463 -14.21 -14.24 -12.31
CA THR A 463 -14.56 -15.02 -13.51
C THR A 463 -13.42 -15.94 -13.94
N HIS A 464 -13.67 -16.87 -14.85
CA HIS A 464 -12.61 -17.75 -15.38
C HIS A 464 -11.55 -16.99 -16.17
N GLU A 465 -11.93 -15.93 -16.88
CA GLU A 465 -11.00 -15.06 -17.59
C GLU A 465 -10.08 -14.29 -16.64
N GLU A 466 -10.63 -13.71 -15.58
CA GLU A 466 -9.86 -13.04 -14.52
C GLU A 466 -8.91 -14.01 -13.83
N ALA A 467 -9.38 -15.23 -13.51
CA ALA A 467 -8.55 -16.27 -12.91
C ALA A 467 -7.39 -16.68 -13.84
N ARG A 468 -7.62 -16.75 -15.16
CA ARG A 468 -6.56 -17.04 -16.14
C ARG A 468 -5.52 -15.92 -16.19
N LEU A 469 -5.94 -14.65 -16.21
CA LEU A 469 -5.02 -13.52 -16.17
C LEU A 469 -4.15 -13.57 -14.91
N VAL A 470 -4.76 -13.79 -13.73
CA VAL A 470 -4.02 -13.88 -12.46
C VAL A 470 -3.01 -15.03 -12.51
N ARG A 471 -3.43 -16.22 -12.94
CA ARG A 471 -2.55 -17.38 -13.09
C ARG A 471 -1.35 -17.07 -14.00
N ASP A 472 -1.60 -16.48 -15.17
CA ASP A 472 -0.56 -16.22 -16.17
C ASP A 472 0.47 -15.22 -15.64
N GLN A 473 0.02 -14.11 -15.07
CA GLN A 473 0.90 -13.07 -14.54
C GLN A 473 1.68 -13.53 -13.30
N TYR A 474 1.08 -14.30 -12.40
CA TYR A 474 1.80 -14.83 -11.23
C TYR A 474 2.75 -15.99 -11.59
N THR A 475 2.46 -16.74 -12.66
CA THR A 475 3.40 -17.74 -13.21
C THR A 475 4.64 -17.06 -13.80
N LEU A 476 4.44 -16.03 -14.63
CA LEU A 476 5.52 -15.19 -15.16
C LEU A 476 6.33 -14.56 -14.01
N THR A 477 5.65 -14.07 -12.99
CA THR A 477 6.28 -13.47 -11.80
C THR A 477 7.16 -14.47 -11.06
N ALA A 478 6.69 -15.71 -10.88
CA ALA A 478 7.49 -16.76 -10.25
C ALA A 478 8.75 -17.11 -11.07
N GLU A 479 8.66 -17.11 -12.41
CA GLU A 479 9.81 -17.28 -13.32
C GLU A 479 10.80 -16.14 -13.26
N HIS A 480 10.30 -14.90 -13.29
CA HIS A 480 11.12 -13.70 -13.28
C HIS A 480 11.96 -13.58 -12.00
N TYR A 481 11.34 -13.78 -10.84
CA TYR A 481 11.98 -13.57 -9.54
C TYR A 481 12.82 -14.75 -9.04
N GLU A 482 12.64 -15.96 -9.59
CA GLU A 482 13.42 -17.14 -9.19
C GLU A 482 14.93 -16.97 -9.44
N ALA A 483 15.31 -16.14 -10.41
CA ALA A 483 16.70 -15.90 -10.78
C ALA A 483 17.41 -14.82 -9.93
N TRP A 484 16.70 -14.09 -9.07
CA TRP A 484 17.30 -13.00 -8.31
C TRP A 484 18.26 -13.53 -7.22
N PRO A 485 19.53 -13.08 -7.17
CA PRO A 485 20.54 -13.73 -6.34
C PRO A 485 20.59 -13.22 -4.88
N TYR A 486 19.85 -12.15 -4.55
CA TYR A 486 19.96 -11.45 -3.27
C TYR A 486 18.82 -11.79 -2.28
N TRP A 487 18.17 -12.94 -2.46
CA TRP A 487 17.18 -13.44 -1.49
C TRP A 487 17.77 -13.76 -0.11
N ASP A 488 19.07 -14.06 -0.02
CA ASP A 488 19.83 -14.01 1.24
C ASP A 488 21.03 -13.07 1.04
N PRO A 489 20.91 -11.79 1.46
CA PRO A 489 21.99 -10.82 1.33
C PRO A 489 23.30 -11.21 2.02
N TRP A 490 23.26 -12.15 2.97
CA TRP A 490 24.44 -12.62 3.70
C TRP A 490 25.08 -13.86 3.09
N ALA A 491 24.47 -14.47 2.07
CA ALA A 491 25.02 -15.68 1.46
C ALA A 491 26.44 -15.47 0.94
N ASP A 492 27.30 -16.49 1.01
CA ASP A 492 28.68 -16.45 0.51
C ASP A 492 28.75 -16.13 -0.99
N SER A 493 27.67 -16.42 -1.74
CA SER A 493 27.53 -16.08 -3.15
C SER A 493 27.33 -14.59 -3.43
N VAL A 494 26.92 -13.80 -2.42
CA VAL A 494 26.80 -12.34 -2.51
C VAL A 494 28.17 -11.73 -2.23
N PRO A 495 28.83 -11.09 -3.22
CA PRO A 495 30.13 -10.48 -3.01
C PRO A 495 30.03 -9.22 -2.14
N ASP A 496 31.16 -8.80 -1.57
CA ASP A 496 31.26 -7.48 -0.94
C ASP A 496 30.99 -6.36 -1.97
N GLY A 497 30.34 -5.30 -1.52
CA GLY A 497 29.94 -4.17 -2.36
C GLY A 497 28.44 -3.91 -2.34
N ALA A 498 28.00 -3.00 -3.21
CA ALA A 498 26.60 -2.61 -3.33
C ALA A 498 25.79 -3.66 -4.12
N PHE A 499 24.53 -3.85 -3.72
CA PHE A 499 23.57 -4.70 -4.41
C PHE A 499 22.16 -4.09 -4.32
N PRO A 500 21.24 -4.43 -5.24
CA PRO A 500 19.87 -3.96 -5.16
C PRO A 500 19.15 -4.58 -3.95
N MET A 501 18.45 -3.75 -3.17
CA MET A 501 17.67 -4.21 -2.02
C MET A 501 16.46 -5.05 -2.44
N GLN A 502 15.88 -4.77 -3.61
CA GLN A 502 14.70 -5.45 -4.17
C GLN A 502 14.97 -5.88 -5.61
N PRO A 503 14.34 -6.96 -6.11
CA PRO A 503 14.40 -7.29 -7.53
C PRO A 503 13.69 -6.22 -8.36
N ASP A 504 14.23 -5.93 -9.55
CA ASP A 504 13.52 -5.16 -10.56
C ASP A 504 12.27 -5.92 -11.01
N ARG A 505 11.14 -5.22 -11.15
CA ARG A 505 9.88 -5.86 -11.55
C ARG A 505 9.83 -6.20 -13.04
N GLY A 506 10.46 -5.39 -13.90
CA GLY A 506 10.15 -5.41 -15.33
C GLY A 506 8.64 -5.40 -15.57
N VAL A 507 8.13 -6.44 -16.22
CA VAL A 507 6.68 -6.64 -16.48
C VAL A 507 6.00 -7.57 -15.48
N ALA A 508 6.71 -8.09 -14.48
CA ALA A 508 6.14 -8.97 -13.45
C ALA A 508 5.29 -8.19 -12.43
N VAL A 509 4.47 -8.93 -11.68
CA VAL A 509 3.78 -8.41 -10.49
C VAL A 509 4.81 -7.88 -9.51
N ARG A 510 4.50 -6.76 -8.83
CA ARG A 510 5.45 -6.08 -7.94
C ARG A 510 5.88 -7.01 -6.80
N PRO A 511 7.12 -6.90 -6.28
CA PRO A 511 7.57 -7.68 -5.13
C PRO A 511 6.62 -7.56 -3.94
N THR A 512 6.00 -6.39 -3.75
CA THR A 512 5.03 -6.09 -2.69
C THR A 512 3.74 -6.90 -2.75
N GLU A 513 3.44 -7.51 -3.91
CA GLU A 513 2.15 -8.10 -4.24
C GLU A 513 2.25 -9.60 -4.53
N ILE A 514 3.46 -10.16 -4.64
CA ILE A 514 3.67 -11.58 -5.00
C ILE A 514 3.03 -12.57 -4.02
N ALA A 515 2.70 -12.12 -2.81
CA ALA A 515 2.11 -12.92 -1.76
C ALA A 515 0.58 -12.80 -1.66
N TYR A 516 -0.10 -12.03 -2.52
CA TYR A 516 -1.55 -11.77 -2.46
C TYR A 516 -2.44 -13.02 -2.44
N LEU A 517 -1.92 -14.17 -2.90
CA LEU A 517 -2.60 -15.46 -2.76
C LEU A 517 -2.83 -15.86 -1.29
N LEU A 518 -1.98 -15.41 -0.36
CA LEU A 518 -2.20 -15.61 1.08
C LEU A 518 -3.46 -14.90 1.55
N GLU A 519 -3.58 -13.59 1.26
CA GLU A 519 -4.76 -12.80 1.59
C GLU A 519 -6.02 -13.37 0.92
N TYR A 520 -5.94 -13.76 -0.35
CA TYR A 520 -7.06 -14.41 -1.05
C TYR A 520 -7.50 -15.71 -0.38
N CYS A 521 -6.57 -16.61 -0.03
CA CYS A 521 -6.91 -17.90 0.58
C CYS A 521 -7.37 -17.78 2.04
N ALA A 522 -6.84 -16.82 2.80
CA ALA A 522 -7.19 -16.62 4.21
C ALA A 522 -8.45 -15.77 4.41
N SER A 523 -8.94 -15.09 3.37
CA SER A 523 -10.01 -14.13 3.51
C SER A 523 -11.36 -14.81 3.80
N PRO A 524 -12.08 -14.38 4.86
CA PRO A 524 -13.44 -14.82 5.12
C PRO A 524 -14.43 -14.28 4.07
N LEU A 525 -14.07 -13.23 3.34
CA LEU A 525 -14.92 -12.60 2.34
C LEU A 525 -14.86 -13.30 0.98
N ARG A 526 -13.87 -14.17 0.75
CA ARG A 526 -13.69 -14.83 -0.55
C ARG A 526 -14.97 -15.54 -0.97
N SER A 527 -15.52 -15.13 -2.12
CA SER A 527 -16.75 -15.71 -2.63
C SER A 527 -16.56 -17.17 -3.07
N ALA A 528 -17.47 -18.04 -2.64
CA ALA A 528 -17.55 -19.43 -3.09
C ALA A 528 -17.90 -19.57 -4.59
N GLU A 529 -18.50 -18.53 -5.18
CA GLU A 529 -18.82 -18.47 -6.62
C GLU A 529 -17.62 -18.03 -7.48
N SER A 530 -16.47 -17.76 -6.86
CA SER A 530 -15.25 -17.44 -7.62
C SER A 530 -14.81 -18.63 -8.46
N ALA A 531 -14.38 -18.37 -9.69
CA ALA A 531 -13.68 -19.34 -10.52
C ALA A 531 -12.51 -19.98 -9.73
N PRO A 532 -12.33 -21.31 -9.81
CA PRO A 532 -11.16 -21.96 -9.23
C PRO A 532 -9.87 -21.36 -9.80
N LEU A 533 -9.06 -20.77 -8.92
CA LEU A 533 -7.82 -20.09 -9.27
C LEU A 533 -6.60 -20.77 -8.65
N VAL A 534 -6.67 -21.10 -7.35
CA VAL A 534 -5.54 -21.58 -6.55
C VAL A 534 -5.99 -22.67 -5.59
N ASP A 535 -5.13 -23.65 -5.32
CA ASP A 535 -5.35 -24.67 -4.29
C ASP A 535 -4.96 -24.10 -2.91
N CYS A 536 -5.94 -23.56 -2.19
CA CYS A 536 -5.70 -22.94 -0.89
C CYS A 536 -5.26 -23.93 0.20
N ASP A 537 -5.49 -25.24 0.04
CA ASP A 537 -4.97 -26.24 0.98
C ASP A 537 -3.46 -26.42 0.83
N ILE A 538 -2.90 -26.16 -0.37
CA ILE A 538 -1.45 -26.09 -0.57
C ILE A 538 -0.92 -24.76 -0.04
N VAL A 539 -1.59 -23.64 -0.33
CA VAL A 539 -1.15 -22.31 0.14
C VAL A 539 -1.08 -22.28 1.67
N ALA A 540 -2.06 -22.85 2.36
CA ALA A 540 -2.11 -22.92 3.83
C ALA A 540 -1.13 -23.91 4.46
N ASP A 541 -0.41 -24.72 3.68
CA ASP A 541 0.54 -25.72 4.18
C ASP A 541 1.92 -25.58 3.51
N PRO A 542 2.86 -24.83 4.15
CA PRO A 542 4.22 -24.67 3.64
C PRO A 542 4.99 -25.98 3.38
N SER A 543 4.59 -27.09 4.01
CA SER A 543 5.21 -28.40 3.76
C SER A 543 4.91 -28.92 2.35
N ARG A 544 3.78 -28.51 1.75
CA ARG A 544 3.32 -28.88 0.40
C ARG A 544 3.82 -27.94 -0.70
N TRP A 545 4.36 -26.79 -0.34
CA TRP A 545 4.86 -25.80 -1.31
C TRP A 545 5.94 -26.39 -2.22
N GLY A 546 5.75 -26.21 -3.54
CA GLY A 546 6.69 -26.55 -4.60
C GLY A 546 6.77 -28.01 -5.07
N GLY A 547 6.03 -28.96 -4.46
CA GLY A 547 5.89 -30.39 -4.82
C GLY A 547 7.13 -31.08 -5.43
N GLU A 548 7.83 -32.03 -4.83
CA GLU A 548 7.44 -33.11 -3.91
C GLU A 548 7.99 -32.92 -2.48
N ALA A 549 7.34 -33.59 -1.53
CA ALA A 549 7.98 -33.97 -0.27
C ALA A 549 9.29 -34.72 -0.58
N SER A 550 10.44 -34.13 -0.22
CA SER A 550 11.70 -34.87 -0.24
C SER A 550 11.63 -35.94 0.86
N GLU A 551 11.13 -37.13 0.55
CA GLU A 551 11.49 -38.32 1.31
C GLU A 551 13.00 -38.59 1.14
N LEU A 552 13.64 -38.93 2.26
CA LEU A 552 14.95 -39.59 2.41
C LEU A 552 16.24 -38.72 2.31
N SER A 553 16.81 -38.49 3.49
CA SER A 553 18.25 -38.39 3.83
C SER A 553 18.82 -37.05 4.34
N ARG A 554 18.52 -36.73 5.60
CA ARG A 554 19.59 -36.32 6.52
C ARG A 554 19.52 -37.18 7.78
N PRO A 555 20.51 -38.06 8.03
CA PRO A 555 20.62 -38.68 9.35
C PRO A 555 20.85 -37.56 10.36
N ARG A 556 20.06 -37.54 11.43
CA ARG A 556 20.46 -36.85 12.66
C ARG A 556 21.73 -37.53 13.16
N SER A 557 22.89 -36.96 12.86
CA SER A 557 24.11 -37.27 13.60
C SER A 557 23.95 -36.71 15.01
N ARG A 558 24.15 -37.59 15.97
CA ARG A 558 24.19 -37.30 17.41
C ARG A 558 25.32 -36.35 17.76
#